data_AF-A0A9E3CTZ7-F1
#
_entry.id   AF-A0A9E3CTZ7-F1
#
_cell.length_a   1.000
_cell.length_b   1.000
_cell.length_c   1.000
_cell.angle_alpha   90.00
_cell.angle_beta   90.00
_cell.angle_gamma   90.00
#
_symmetry.space_group_name_H-M   'P 1'
#
loop_
_entity.id
_entity.type
_entity.pdbx_description
1 polymer ?
#
loop_
_entity_poly.entity_id
_entity_poly.type
_entity_poly.pdbx_seq_one_letter_code
_entity_poly.pdbx_strand_id
1 'polypeptide(L)' 'LKMSLEQNILTPWVKANGMGDVDPARFARSVKLVSEAFGLPQAPPPDKVFTDKYLPPKADRMVK' A
#
# COMPACT_ATOMS: atom_id res chain seq x y z
N LEU A 1 -3.52 -19.63 -12.71
CA LEU A 1 -2.72 -18.38 -12.67
C LEU A 1 -3.53 -17.14 -13.04
N LYS A 2 -4.28 -17.11 -14.16
CA LYS A 2 -5.09 -15.95 -14.59
C LYS A 2 -6.00 -15.38 -13.49
N MET A 3 -6.84 -16.22 -12.87
CA MET A 3 -7.73 -15.80 -11.78
C MET A 3 -6.99 -15.15 -10.61
N SER A 4 -5.90 -15.77 -10.14
CA SER A 4 -5.11 -15.26 -9.01
C SER A 4 -4.46 -13.90 -9.32
N LEU A 5 -4.01 -13.70 -10.57
CA LEU A 5 -3.47 -12.43 -11.01
C LEU A 5 -4.55 -11.34 -11.03
N GLU A 6 -5.72 -11.63 -11.60
CA GLU A 6 -6.84 -10.69 -11.70
C GLU A 6 -7.40 -10.29 -10.33
N GLN A 7 -7.45 -11.23 -9.38
CA GLN A 7 -8.08 -10.99 -8.09
C GLN A 7 -7.14 -10.41 -7.03
N ASN A 8 -5.86 -10.79 -7.03
CA ASN A 8 -4.94 -10.46 -5.93
C ASN A 8 -3.84 -9.48 -6.31
N ILE A 9 -3.44 -9.44 -7.58
CA ILE A 9 -2.28 -8.64 -8.05
C ILE A 9 -2.77 -7.43 -8.84
N LEU A 10 -3.54 -7.67 -9.91
CA LEU A 10 -4.01 -6.65 -10.87
C LEU A 10 -5.30 -5.97 -10.40
N THR A 11 -5.32 -5.57 -9.13
CA THR A 11 -6.43 -4.82 -8.55
C THR A 11 -6.62 -3.46 -9.25
N PRO A 12 -7.80 -2.83 -9.16
CA PRO A 12 -8.02 -1.50 -9.73
C PRO A 12 -6.98 -0.46 -9.28
N TRP A 13 -6.52 -0.57 -8.03
CA TRP A 13 -5.44 0.27 -7.50
C TRP A 13 -4.14 0.10 -8.26
N VAL A 14 -3.70 -1.14 -8.46
CA VAL A 14 -2.46 -1.47 -9.17
C VAL A 14 -2.53 -1.04 -10.64
N LYS A 15 -3.70 -1.18 -11.29
CA LYS A 15 -3.88 -0.70 -12.67
C LYS A 15 -3.77 0.82 -12.80
N ALA A 16 -4.20 1.59 -11.80
CA ALA A 16 -4.15 3.05 -11.84
C ALA A 16 -2.81 3.63 -11.34
N ASN A 17 -2.16 2.96 -10.39
CA ASN A 17 -1.03 3.51 -9.65
C ASN A 17 0.28 2.73 -9.82
N GLY A 18 0.22 1.53 -10.39
CA GLY A 18 1.35 0.61 -10.45
C GLY A 18 1.50 -0.23 -9.18
N MET A 19 2.43 -1.17 -9.20
CA MET A 19 2.71 -2.04 -8.05
C MET A 19 3.49 -1.33 -6.94
N GLY A 20 3.39 -1.85 -5.72
CA GLY A 20 4.25 -1.50 -4.58
C GLY A 20 3.85 -0.28 -3.78
N ASP A 21 3.10 0.67 -4.35
CA ASP A 21 2.67 1.87 -3.63
C ASP A 21 1.50 1.62 -2.67
N VAL A 22 1.34 2.52 -1.71
CA VAL A 22 0.19 2.55 -0.81
C VAL A 22 -0.72 3.72 -1.12
N ASP A 23 -2.03 3.51 -0.95
CA ASP A 23 -2.97 4.63 -0.81
C ASP A 23 -2.70 5.29 0.55
N PRO A 24 -2.26 6.57 0.61
CA PRO A 24 -1.88 7.21 1.87
C PRO A 24 -3.03 7.29 2.88
N ALA A 25 -4.25 7.56 2.41
CA ALA A 25 -5.41 7.67 3.27
C ALA A 25 -5.82 6.29 3.82
N ARG A 26 -5.77 5.25 2.98
CA ARG A 26 -6.03 3.88 3.41
C ARG A 26 -4.97 3.41 4.41
N PHE A 27 -3.71 3.68 4.13
CA PHE A 27 -2.59 3.27 4.97
C PHE A 27 -2.63 3.94 6.34
N ALA A 28 -2.90 5.24 6.41
CA ALA A 28 -3.06 5.96 7.68
C ALA A 28 -4.18 5.35 8.55
N ARG A 29 -5.30 4.95 7.95
CA ARG A 29 -6.38 4.24 8.67
C ARG A 29 -5.90 2.89 9.20
N SER A 30 -5.17 2.11 8.39
CA SER A 30 -4.63 0.82 8.82
C SER A 30 -3.64 0.94 9.98
N VAL A 31 -2.74 1.94 9.95
CA VAL A 31 -1.79 2.20 11.04
C VAL A 31 -2.53 2.48 12.36
N LYS A 32 -3.59 3.29 12.30
CA LYS A 32 -4.45 3.56 13.46
C LYS A 32 -5.14 2.30 13.98
N LEU A 33 -5.80 1.54 13.10
CA LEU A 33 -6.51 0.32 13.46
C LEU A 33 -5.61 -0.72 14.14
N VAL A 34 -4.40 -0.93 13.61
CA VAL A 34 -3.42 -1.84 14.22
C VAL A 34 -3.00 -1.32 15.60
N SER A 35 -2.73 -0.03 15.72
CA SER A 35 -2.32 0.56 17.00
C SER A 35 -3.39 0.41 18.08
N GLU A 36 -4.67 0.61 17.72
CA GLU A 36 -5.81 0.40 18.61
C GLU A 36 -5.97 -1.08 18.99
N ALA A 37 -5.87 -2.00 18.02
CA ALA A 37 -6.04 -3.43 18.24
C ALA A 37 -4.99 -4.02 19.20
N PHE A 38 -3.77 -3.48 19.18
CA PHE A 38 -2.66 -3.93 20.04
C PHE A 38 -2.44 -3.06 21.27
N GLY A 39 -3.29 -2.06 21.52
CA GLY A 39 -3.18 -1.17 22.69
C GLY A 39 -1.87 -0.36 22.72
N LEU A 40 -1.34 0.01 21.55
CA LEU A 40 -0.12 0.81 21.48
C LEU A 40 -0.38 2.21 22.07
N PRO A 41 0.58 2.80 22.81
CA PRO A 41 0.40 4.12 23.42
C PRO A 41 0.07 5.23 22.43
N GLN A 42 0.58 5.12 21.20
CA GLN A 42 0.31 6.04 20.11
C GLN A 42 0.49 5.34 18.76
N ALA A 43 -0.32 5.72 17.78
CA ALA A 43 -0.11 5.32 16.40
C ALA A 43 1.10 6.06 15.79
N PRO A 44 2.10 5.36 15.22
CA PRO A 44 3.23 6.02 14.60
C PRO A 44 2.79 6.84 13.38
N PRO A 45 3.50 7.94 13.04
CA PRO A 45 3.27 8.66 11.80
C PRO A 45 3.41 7.73 10.57
N PRO A 46 2.50 7.76 9.59
CA PRO A 46 2.55 6.83 8.45
C PRO A 46 3.85 6.88 7.64
N ASP A 47 4.47 8.06 7.52
CA ASP A 47 5.76 8.28 6.84
C ASP A 47 6.95 7.63 7.56
N LYS A 48 6.81 7.28 8.84
CA LYS A 48 7.78 6.48 9.59
C LYS A 48 7.61 4.98 9.37
N VAL A 49 6.47 4.54 8.84
CA VAL A 49 6.15 3.13 8.60
C VAL A 49 6.36 2.75 7.12
N PHE A 50 6.06 3.65 6.19
CA PHE A 50 6.23 3.41 4.76
C PHE A 50 6.90 4.60 4.06
N THR A 51 7.80 4.31 3.13
CA THR A 51 8.38 5.29 2.20
C THR A 51 8.47 4.70 0.80
N ASP A 52 8.10 5.49 -0.20
CA ASP A 52 8.19 5.18 -1.62
C ASP A 52 9.56 5.50 -2.24
N LYS A 53 10.50 6.07 -1.46
CA LYS A 53 11.82 6.53 -1.94
C LYS A 53 12.65 5.47 -2.64
N TYR A 54 12.43 4.19 -2.32
CA TYR A 54 13.16 3.06 -2.89
C TYR A 54 12.38 2.34 -3.99
N LEU A 55 11.18 2.82 -4.33
CA LEU A 55 10.42 2.26 -5.43
C LEU A 55 11.00 2.73 -6.77
N PRO A 56 11.01 1.85 -7.79
CA PRO A 56 11.27 2.27 -9.15
C PRO A 56 10.32 3.40 -9.61
N PRO A 57 10.70 4.17 -10.64
CA PRO A 57 9.82 5.14 -11.26
C PRO A 57 8.45 4.55 -11.58
N LYS A 58 7.38 5.34 -11.45
CA LYS A 58 6.00 4.86 -11.66
C LYS A 58 5.83 4.12 -12.98
N ALA A 59 6.46 4.59 -14.05
CA ALA A 59 6.41 3.97 -15.37
C ALA A 59 6.84 2.49 -15.35
N ASP A 60 7.89 2.15 -14.59
CA ASP A 60 8.42 0.78 -14.47
C ASP A 60 7.54 -0.10 -13.56
N ARG A 61 6.67 0.53 -12.75
CA ARG A 61 5.73 -0.14 -11.85
C ARG A 61 4.37 -0.40 -12.50
N MET A 62 4.10 0.20 -13.66
CA MET A 62 2.85 0.00 -14.38
C MET A 62 2.83 -1.37 -15.04
N VAL A 63 1.75 -2.11 -14.83
CA VAL A 63 1.49 -3.39 -15.48
C VAL A 63 0.62 -3.16 -16.72
N LYS A 64 1.04 -3.76 -17.83
CA LYS A 64 0.26 -3.80 -19.08
C LYS A 64 -0.78 -4.91 -19.03
#